data_AF-A0A358Y213-F1
#
_entry.id   AF-A0A358Y213-F1
#
_cell.length_a   1.000
_cell.length_b   1.000
_cell.length_c   1.000
_cell.angle_alpha   90.00
_cell.angle_beta   90.00
_cell.angle_gamma   90.00
#
_symmetry.space_group_name_H-M   'P 1'
#
loop_
_entity.id
_entity.type
_entity.pdbx_description
1 polymer ?
#
loop_
_entity_poly.entity_id
_entity_poly.type
_entity_poly.pdbx_seq_one_letter_code
_entity_poly.pdbx_strand_id
1 'polypeptide(L)'
;PQNRVSESEILNRLAATFGIEKWPVAAIKSQLGHSVASASGDQIIASLGVWSENILPEIAGVEHVADDVATEHLDLLLEHRELEPESMDAALINAKGFGGNNATASVLSPHITHKMLTKRHGKAALAKYNARNEAIIEEQHRYNIACSEGNNQTIYKFDHEVMKGDDLAIDKSAVKLSNGSPDISLNIPHRFADMCE
;
A
#
# COMPACT_ATOMS: atom_id res chain seq x y z
N PRO A 1 -11.73 8.57 23.17
CA PRO A 1 -11.57 7.65 24.32
C PRO A 1 -11.62 6.16 23.97
N GLN A 2 -12.68 5.65 23.33
CA GLN A 2 -12.83 4.19 23.11
C GLN A 2 -11.76 3.56 22.18
N ASN A 3 -11.34 4.27 21.13
CA ASN A 3 -10.37 3.71 20.18
C ASN A 3 -8.99 3.49 20.81
N ARG A 4 -8.44 4.48 21.53
CA ARG A 4 -7.09 4.39 22.11
C ARG A 4 -6.95 3.23 23.10
N VAL A 5 -8.00 2.93 23.88
CA VAL A 5 -8.01 1.79 24.82
C VAL A 5 -8.10 0.48 24.06
N SER A 6 -9.12 0.32 23.20
CA SER A 6 -9.37 -0.96 22.53
C SER A 6 -8.31 -1.34 21.49
N GLU A 7 -7.73 -0.36 20.79
CA GLU A 7 -6.70 -0.62 19.79
C GLU A 7 -5.34 -0.91 20.42
N SER A 8 -4.93 -0.13 21.42
CA SER A 8 -3.69 -0.41 22.15
C SER A 8 -3.74 -1.78 22.83
N GLU A 9 -4.86 -2.17 23.44
CA GLU A 9 -5.01 -3.49 24.05
C GLU A 9 -4.85 -4.64 23.04
N ILE A 10 -5.46 -4.52 21.85
CA ILE A 10 -5.33 -5.52 20.79
C ILE A 10 -3.87 -5.63 20.33
N LEU A 11 -3.22 -4.50 20.08
CA LEU A 11 -1.82 -4.46 19.62
C LEU A 11 -0.86 -4.97 20.70
N ASN A 12 -1.06 -4.59 21.96
CA ASN A 12 -0.26 -5.03 23.10
C ASN A 12 -0.33 -6.54 23.29
N ARG A 13 -1.54 -7.12 23.24
CA ARG A 13 -1.72 -8.57 23.32
C ARG A 13 -1.13 -9.32 22.14
N LEU A 14 -1.22 -8.74 20.93
CA LEU A 14 -0.60 -9.31 19.75
C LEU A 14 0.92 -9.31 19.89
N ALA A 15 1.50 -8.18 20.31
CA ALA A 15 2.93 -8.04 20.58
C ALA A 15 3.41 -9.07 21.62
N ALA A 16 2.71 -9.19 22.76
CA ALA A 16 3.00 -10.19 23.78
C ALA A 16 2.97 -11.63 23.23
N THR A 17 1.94 -11.96 22.43
CA THR A 17 1.76 -13.31 21.85
C THR A 17 2.91 -13.68 20.91
N PHE A 18 3.44 -12.72 20.17
CA PHE A 18 4.53 -12.93 19.22
C PHE A 18 5.92 -12.56 19.76
N GLY A 19 6.03 -12.23 21.05
CA GLY A 19 7.31 -11.89 21.70
C GLY A 19 7.92 -10.56 21.23
N ILE A 20 7.10 -9.59 20.84
CA ILE A 20 7.54 -8.24 20.47
C ILE A 20 7.56 -7.36 21.72
N GLU A 21 8.72 -6.78 22.05
CA GLU A 21 8.90 -6.02 23.29
C GLU A 21 8.62 -4.52 23.16
N LYS A 22 8.99 -3.89 22.05
CA LYS A 22 8.88 -2.44 21.83
C LYS A 22 8.38 -2.16 20.43
N TRP A 23 7.13 -2.52 20.16
CA TRP A 23 6.59 -2.39 18.81
C TRP A 23 6.35 -0.91 18.48
N PRO A 24 7.05 -0.31 17.49
CA PRO A 24 6.83 1.09 17.17
C PRO A 24 5.44 1.31 16.59
N VAL A 25 4.72 2.29 17.13
CA VAL A 25 3.37 2.66 16.69
C VAL A 25 3.34 4.14 16.35
N ALA A 26 3.02 4.43 15.09
CA ALA A 26 2.76 5.77 14.58
C ALA A 26 1.26 5.93 14.24
N ALA A 27 0.75 7.16 14.28
CA ALA A 27 -0.67 7.42 14.07
C ALA A 27 -0.89 8.62 13.14
N ILE A 28 -0.85 8.40 11.81
CA ILE A 28 -0.92 9.48 10.79
C ILE A 28 -2.13 10.42 10.91
N LYS A 29 -3.20 9.96 11.58
CA LYS A 29 -4.39 10.78 11.86
C LYS A 29 -4.08 11.98 12.76
N SER A 30 -3.00 11.96 13.53
CA SER A 30 -2.52 13.12 14.30
C SER A 30 -2.06 14.27 13.39
N GLN A 31 -1.61 13.97 12.17
CA GLN A 31 -1.10 14.95 11.21
C GLN A 31 -2.16 15.35 10.17
N LEU A 32 -2.92 14.39 9.65
CA LEU A 32 -3.85 14.60 8.53
C LEU A 32 -5.34 14.60 8.94
N GLY A 33 -5.65 14.25 10.19
CA GLY A 33 -7.01 13.99 10.62
C GLY A 33 -7.55 12.65 10.08
N HIS A 34 -8.88 12.52 10.01
CA HIS A 34 -9.53 11.30 9.52
C HIS A 34 -10.26 11.52 8.20
N SER A 35 -9.63 11.13 7.10
CA SER A 35 -10.15 11.21 5.72
C SER A 35 -11.21 10.15 5.36
N VAL A 36 -11.84 9.53 6.37
CA VAL A 36 -12.88 8.50 6.25
C VAL A 36 -12.45 7.34 5.34
N ALA A 37 -12.94 7.29 4.11
CA ALA A 37 -12.71 6.18 3.18
C ALA A 37 -11.24 6.08 2.76
N SER A 38 -10.53 7.22 2.69
CA SER A 38 -9.13 7.27 2.26
C SER A 38 -8.13 7.03 3.40
N ALA A 39 -8.61 6.88 4.64
CA ALA A 39 -7.74 6.92 5.82
C ALA A 39 -6.72 5.76 5.88
N SER A 40 -7.00 4.62 5.26
CA SER A 40 -6.03 3.53 5.12
C SER A 40 -5.05 3.79 3.98
N GLY A 41 -5.46 4.53 2.94
CA GLY A 41 -4.57 5.01 1.89
C GLY A 41 -3.51 5.96 2.44
N ASP A 42 -3.91 6.90 3.30
CA ASP A 42 -2.98 7.80 3.98
C ASP A 42 -1.91 7.04 4.79
N GLN A 43 -2.32 5.98 5.49
CA GLN A 43 -1.42 5.12 6.26
C GLN A 43 -0.46 4.33 5.37
N ILE A 44 -0.92 3.83 4.22
CA ILE A 44 -0.07 3.11 3.25
C ILE A 44 0.96 4.06 2.65
N ILE A 45 0.54 5.23 2.18
CA ILE A 45 1.44 6.24 1.59
C ILE A 45 2.45 6.74 2.63
N ALA A 46 2.02 7.01 3.85
CA ALA A 46 2.93 7.38 4.94
C ALA A 46 3.98 6.28 5.19
N SER A 47 3.57 5.01 5.18
CA SER A 47 4.49 3.87 5.38
C SER A 47 5.53 3.76 4.24
N LEU A 48 5.13 4.04 3.00
CA LEU A 48 6.07 4.15 1.87
C LEU A 48 7.07 5.30 2.07
N GLY A 49 6.60 6.43 2.60
CA GLY A 49 7.44 7.56 2.99
C GLY A 49 8.44 7.21 4.09
N VAL A 50 8.05 6.41 5.09
CA VAL A 50 8.97 5.95 6.15
C VAL A 50 10.16 5.19 5.56
N TRP A 51 9.96 4.31 4.57
CA TRP A 51 11.07 3.61 3.92
C TRP A 51 11.90 4.50 2.99
N SER A 52 11.30 5.53 2.40
CA SER A 52 12.02 6.49 1.54
C SER A 52 12.95 7.38 2.36
N GLU A 53 12.42 7.96 3.44
CA GLU A 53 13.10 8.99 4.22
C GLU A 53 13.78 8.44 5.46
N ASN A 54 13.54 7.17 5.81
CA ASN A 54 14.01 6.53 7.04
C ASN A 54 13.59 7.29 8.31
N ILE A 55 12.38 7.87 8.32
CA ILE A 55 11.82 8.58 9.46
C ILE A 55 10.45 8.02 9.80
N LEU A 56 10.28 7.50 11.01
CA LEU A 56 8.98 7.10 11.55
C LEU A 56 8.32 8.32 12.22
N PRO A 57 7.10 8.72 11.81
CA PRO A 57 6.48 9.95 12.29
C PRO A 57 5.97 9.83 13.72
N GLU A 58 6.03 10.94 14.45
CA GLU A 58 5.42 11.07 15.77
C GLU A 58 3.89 11.08 15.73
N ILE A 59 3.30 10.82 16.89
CA ILE A 59 1.91 11.07 17.20
C ILE A 59 1.81 12.53 17.66
N ALA A 60 1.75 13.44 16.69
CA ALA A 60 1.68 14.88 16.92
C ALA A 60 0.51 15.30 17.85
N GLY A 61 0.74 16.38 18.62
CA GLY A 61 -0.28 16.98 19.48
C GLY A 61 -0.57 16.23 20.79
N VAL A 62 0.31 15.31 21.20
CA VAL A 62 0.21 14.54 22.45
C VAL A 62 1.49 14.72 23.25
N GLU A 63 1.39 15.34 24.44
CA GLU A 63 2.55 15.51 25.34
C GLU A 63 2.84 14.26 26.19
N HIS A 64 1.80 13.49 26.51
CA HIS A 64 1.90 12.25 27.29
C HIS A 64 0.84 11.24 26.83
N VAL A 65 1.20 9.96 26.91
CA VAL A 65 0.25 8.87 26.68
C VAL A 65 -0.73 8.81 27.85
N ALA A 66 -2.02 8.67 27.56
CA ALA A 66 -3.04 8.58 28.60
C ALA A 66 -2.95 7.25 29.38
N ASP A 67 -3.27 7.30 30.68
CA ASP A 67 -3.16 6.15 31.61
C ASP A 67 -3.99 4.92 31.21
N ASP A 68 -5.00 5.09 30.35
CA ASP A 68 -5.90 4.02 29.89
C ASP A 68 -5.41 3.33 28.61
N VAL A 69 -4.24 3.70 28.10
CA VAL A 69 -3.62 3.09 26.91
C VAL A 69 -2.66 1.98 27.34
N ALA A 70 -2.79 0.80 26.73
CA ALA A 70 -1.84 -0.29 26.98
C ALA A 70 -0.49 0.02 26.31
N THR A 71 0.59 -0.04 27.08
CA THR A 71 1.95 0.36 26.62
C THR A 71 3.05 -0.66 26.91
N GLU A 72 2.73 -1.79 27.56
CA GLU A 72 3.73 -2.76 28.04
C GLU A 72 4.66 -3.27 26.93
N HIS A 73 4.12 -3.47 25.72
CA HIS A 73 4.82 -3.98 24.55
C HIS A 73 4.84 -2.99 23.38
N LEU A 74 4.33 -1.77 23.58
CA LEU A 74 4.14 -0.77 22.52
C LEU A 74 5.03 0.44 22.76
N ASP A 75 5.63 0.92 21.67
CA ASP A 75 6.45 2.11 21.63
C ASP A 75 5.70 3.18 20.83
N LEU A 76 4.82 3.92 21.52
CA LEU A 76 4.02 5.00 20.97
C LEU A 76 4.91 6.23 20.76
N LEU A 77 5.16 6.59 19.50
CA LEU A 77 6.13 7.63 19.19
C LEU A 77 5.59 9.03 19.51
N LEU A 78 6.11 9.68 20.54
CA LEU A 78 5.82 11.09 20.82
C LEU A 78 6.78 12.07 20.13
N GLU A 79 7.87 11.54 19.57
CA GLU A 79 8.85 12.27 18.77
C GLU A 79 9.18 11.48 17.51
N HIS A 80 9.57 12.19 16.45
CA HIS A 80 10.06 11.58 15.23
C HIS A 80 11.27 10.68 15.52
N ARG A 81 11.30 9.51 14.86
CA ARG A 81 12.41 8.57 15.01
C ARG A 81 13.10 8.35 13.67
N GLU A 82 14.39 8.67 13.63
CA GLU A 82 15.26 8.22 12.54
C GLU A 82 15.47 6.71 12.63
N LEU A 83 15.41 6.06 11.47
CA LEU A 83 15.62 4.65 11.30
C LEU A 83 16.91 4.43 10.52
N GLU A 84 17.62 3.34 10.81
CA GLU A 84 18.69 2.91 9.92
C GLU A 84 18.10 2.45 8.58
N PRO A 85 18.76 2.72 7.44
CA PRO A 85 18.32 2.22 6.15
C PRO A 85 18.10 0.71 6.16
N GLU A 86 16.99 0.25 5.58
CA GLU A 86 16.58 -1.15 5.54
C GLU A 86 16.34 -1.82 6.91
N SER A 87 16.26 -1.07 8.02
CA SER A 87 16.02 -1.64 9.36
C SER A 87 14.56 -2.06 9.62
N MET A 88 13.61 -1.58 8.82
CA MET A 88 12.18 -1.91 8.96
C MET A 88 11.70 -2.76 7.79
N ASP A 89 11.48 -4.05 8.02
CA ASP A 89 11.14 -5.02 6.98
C ASP A 89 9.67 -4.98 6.51
N ALA A 90 8.76 -4.55 7.38
CA ALA A 90 7.33 -4.56 7.12
C ALA A 90 6.57 -3.55 7.99
N ALA A 91 5.38 -3.17 7.53
CA ALA A 91 4.41 -2.39 8.27
C ALA A 91 3.06 -3.12 8.35
N LEU A 92 2.36 -2.98 9.47
CA LEU A 92 0.96 -3.39 9.59
C LEU A 92 0.07 -2.15 9.58
N ILE A 93 -0.81 -2.07 8.59
CA ILE A 93 -1.79 -1.00 8.45
C ILE A 93 -3.09 -1.47 9.10
N ASN A 94 -3.50 -0.83 10.18
CA ASN A 94 -4.70 -1.21 10.91
C ASN A 94 -5.84 -0.20 10.71
N ALA A 95 -7.05 -0.71 10.47
CA ALA A 95 -8.23 0.12 10.24
C ALA A 95 -9.47 -0.47 10.89
N LYS A 96 -10.25 0.41 11.53
CA LYS A 96 -11.55 0.11 12.13
C LYS A 96 -12.55 1.16 11.66
N GLY A 97 -13.73 0.71 11.28
CA GLY A 97 -14.81 1.56 10.78
C GLY A 97 -16.16 1.20 11.40
N PHE A 98 -17.15 2.06 11.17
CA PHE A 98 -18.52 1.83 11.64
C PHE A 98 -19.11 0.52 11.08
N GLY A 99 -20.06 -0.06 11.81
CA GLY A 99 -20.75 -1.28 11.39
C GLY A 99 -19.95 -2.57 11.60
N GLY A 100 -18.90 -2.54 12.43
CA GLY A 100 -18.07 -3.73 12.68
C GLY A 100 -17.07 -4.05 11.57
N ASN A 101 -16.76 -3.06 10.72
CA ASN A 101 -15.76 -3.22 9.67
C ASN A 101 -14.36 -3.07 10.26
N ASN A 102 -13.54 -4.12 10.12
CA ASN A 102 -12.16 -4.14 10.60
C ASN A 102 -11.27 -4.72 9.50
N ALA A 103 -10.09 -4.14 9.31
CA ALA A 103 -9.13 -4.62 8.33
C ALA A 103 -7.70 -4.38 8.83
N THR A 104 -6.82 -5.32 8.50
CA THR A 104 -5.38 -5.18 8.68
C THR A 104 -4.69 -5.61 7.40
N ALA A 105 -3.72 -4.81 6.93
CA ALA A 105 -2.90 -5.15 5.77
C ALA A 105 -1.42 -5.22 6.18
N SER A 106 -0.71 -6.24 5.70
CA SER A 106 0.74 -6.33 5.83
C SER A 106 1.39 -5.80 4.56
N VAL A 107 2.29 -4.83 4.71
CA VAL A 107 3.06 -4.25 3.60
C VAL A 107 4.53 -4.57 3.83
N LEU A 108 5.17 -5.19 2.83
CA LEU A 108 6.60 -5.49 2.86
C LEU A 108 7.38 -4.29 2.30
N SER A 109 8.55 -4.04 2.89
CA SER A 109 9.43 -2.97 2.44
C SER A 109 9.96 -3.19 1.01
N PRO A 110 10.48 -2.13 0.36
CA PRO A 110 11.15 -2.24 -0.93
C PRO A 110 12.31 -3.24 -0.91
N HIS A 111 13.16 -3.24 0.14
CA HIS A 111 14.33 -4.12 0.20
C HIS A 111 13.95 -5.60 0.37
N ILE A 112 12.91 -5.91 1.14
CA ILE A 112 12.38 -7.28 1.23
C ILE A 112 11.77 -7.71 -0.09
N THR A 113 10.98 -6.84 -0.73
CA THR A 113 10.38 -7.13 -2.04
C THR A 113 11.45 -7.40 -3.11
N HIS A 114 12.53 -6.61 -3.12
CA HIS A 114 13.66 -6.82 -4.03
C HIS A 114 14.39 -8.16 -3.77
N LYS A 115 14.57 -8.56 -2.49
CA LYS A 115 15.11 -9.88 -2.13
C LYS A 115 14.22 -11.00 -2.66
N MET A 116 12.90 -10.89 -2.52
CA MET A 116 11.93 -11.88 -3.03
C MET A 116 11.96 -11.99 -4.55
N LEU A 117 11.95 -10.86 -5.27
CA LEU A 117 12.02 -10.83 -6.73
C LEU A 117 13.34 -11.43 -7.23
N THR A 118 14.47 -11.05 -6.61
CA THR A 118 15.78 -11.61 -6.95
C THR A 118 15.81 -13.12 -6.75
N LYS A 119 15.22 -13.63 -5.67
CA LYS A 119 15.13 -15.07 -5.41
C LYS A 119 14.29 -15.81 -6.44
N ARG A 120 13.16 -15.24 -6.87
CA ARG A 120 12.23 -15.87 -7.81
C ARG A 120 12.72 -15.84 -9.25
N HIS A 121 13.29 -14.73 -9.69
CA HIS A 121 13.60 -14.48 -11.11
C HIS A 121 15.10 -14.52 -11.44
N GLY A 122 15.97 -14.51 -10.42
CA GLY A 122 17.42 -14.52 -10.58
C GLY A 122 18.02 -13.16 -10.91
N LYS A 123 19.32 -13.01 -10.61
CA LYS A 123 20.04 -11.72 -10.73
C LYS A 123 20.05 -11.15 -12.14
N ALA A 124 20.16 -12.00 -13.18
CA ALA A 124 20.21 -11.55 -14.56
C ALA A 124 18.90 -10.89 -15.02
N ALA A 125 17.75 -11.46 -14.63
CA ALA A 125 16.45 -10.88 -14.92
C ALA A 125 16.27 -9.52 -14.21
N LEU A 126 16.68 -9.44 -12.94
CA LEU A 126 16.62 -8.20 -12.16
C LEU A 126 17.54 -7.12 -12.73
N ALA A 127 18.76 -7.46 -13.17
CA ALA A 127 19.64 -6.50 -13.83
C ALA A 127 19.02 -5.92 -15.11
N LYS A 128 18.37 -6.76 -15.93
CA LYS A 128 17.66 -6.31 -17.14
C LYS A 128 16.45 -5.43 -16.80
N TYR A 129 15.72 -5.76 -15.73
CA TYR A 129 14.63 -4.93 -15.22
C TYR A 129 15.15 -3.56 -14.76
N ASN A 130 16.20 -3.52 -13.94
CA ASN A 130 16.79 -2.28 -13.43
C ASN A 130 17.24 -1.37 -14.58
N ALA A 131 17.94 -1.91 -15.58
CA ALA A 131 18.36 -1.15 -16.76
C ALA A 131 17.19 -0.54 -17.54
N ARG A 132 16.04 -1.23 -17.60
CA ARG A 132 14.81 -0.67 -18.21
C ARG A 132 14.14 0.38 -17.33
N ASN A 133 14.28 0.23 -16.01
CA ASN A 133 13.66 1.11 -15.03
C ASN A 133 14.39 2.45 -14.89
N GLU A 134 15.66 2.55 -15.28
CA GLU A 134 16.43 3.81 -15.25
C GLU A 134 15.71 4.96 -15.96
N ALA A 135 15.21 4.73 -17.18
CA ALA A 135 14.46 5.75 -17.93
C ALA A 135 13.13 6.11 -17.27
N ILE A 136 12.50 5.17 -16.56
CA ILE A 136 11.25 5.40 -15.83
C ILE A 136 11.50 6.26 -14.58
N ILE A 137 12.57 5.98 -13.84
CA ILE A 137 12.97 6.78 -12.66
C ILE A 137 13.25 8.22 -13.08
N GLU A 138 13.99 8.42 -14.17
CA GLU A 138 14.28 9.75 -14.71
C GLU A 138 12.98 10.49 -15.09
N GLU A 139 12.03 9.81 -15.75
CA GLU A 139 10.74 10.41 -16.10
C GLU A 139 9.89 10.73 -14.86
N GLN A 140 9.87 9.85 -13.85
CA GLN A 140 9.19 10.10 -12.58
C GLN A 140 9.76 11.33 -11.87
N HIS A 141 11.08 11.50 -11.87
CA HIS A 141 11.72 12.67 -11.30
C HIS A 141 11.36 13.95 -12.06
N ARG A 142 11.39 13.92 -13.40
CA ARG A 142 10.92 15.04 -14.23
C ARG A 142 9.46 15.41 -13.94
N TYR A 143 8.58 14.42 -13.85
CA TYR A 143 7.17 14.63 -13.52
C TYR A 143 6.99 15.24 -12.12
N ASN A 144 7.75 14.78 -11.12
CA ASN A 144 7.67 15.32 -9.76
C ASN A 144 8.11 16.80 -9.67
N ILE A 145 9.17 17.17 -10.40
CA ILE A 145 9.58 18.58 -10.54
C ILE A 145 8.46 19.38 -11.20
N ALA A 146 7.94 18.91 -12.34
CA ALA A 146 6.86 19.60 -13.06
C ALA A 146 5.62 19.81 -12.16
N CYS A 147 5.23 18.81 -11.37
CA CYS A 147 4.13 18.92 -10.42
C CYS A 147 4.39 19.97 -9.34
N SER A 148 5.62 20.04 -8.83
CA SER A 148 6.03 21.04 -7.82
C SER A 148 5.98 22.47 -8.37
N GLU A 149 6.16 22.62 -9.69
CA GLU A 149 6.01 23.88 -10.42
C GLU A 149 4.54 24.16 -10.85
N GLY A 150 3.60 23.30 -10.46
CA GLY A 150 2.17 23.43 -10.78
C GLY A 150 1.74 22.81 -12.12
N ASN A 151 2.64 22.17 -12.86
CA ASN A 151 2.35 21.47 -14.09
C ASN A 151 2.01 19.99 -13.82
N ASN A 152 0.78 19.74 -13.37
CA ASN A 152 0.33 18.41 -12.92
C ASN A 152 -0.22 17.49 -14.04
N GLN A 153 -0.29 17.98 -15.28
CA GLN A 153 -0.79 17.24 -16.47
C GLN A 153 -2.09 16.44 -16.21
N THR A 154 -3.03 17.02 -15.47
CA THR A 154 -4.28 16.34 -15.09
C THR A 154 -5.00 15.79 -16.31
N ILE A 155 -5.23 14.47 -16.33
CA ILE A 155 -5.88 13.79 -17.45
C ILE A 155 -7.40 13.78 -17.21
N TYR A 156 -8.14 14.52 -18.03
CA TYR A 156 -9.59 14.47 -18.08
C TYR A 156 -10.05 14.19 -19.52
N LYS A 157 -10.53 12.96 -19.74
CA LYS A 157 -10.86 12.42 -21.07
C LYS A 157 -12.38 12.21 -21.20
N PHE A 158 -13.15 13.30 -21.27
CA PHE A 158 -14.59 13.23 -21.53
C PHE A 158 -14.87 12.89 -22.99
N ASP A 159 -15.71 11.87 -23.22
CA ASP A 159 -16.12 11.43 -24.56
C ASP A 159 -14.92 11.16 -25.52
N HIS A 160 -13.76 10.81 -24.96
CA HIS A 160 -12.54 10.57 -25.71
C HIS A 160 -12.40 9.08 -26.01
N GLU A 161 -12.22 8.73 -27.28
CA GLU A 161 -12.01 7.35 -27.75
C GLU A 161 -13.13 6.38 -27.31
N VAL A 162 -14.38 6.87 -27.26
CA VAL A 162 -15.54 6.04 -26.91
C VAL A 162 -15.78 5.02 -28.02
N MET A 163 -15.62 3.74 -27.67
CA MET A 163 -15.93 2.61 -28.54
C MET A 163 -17.45 2.50 -28.77
N LYS A 164 -17.82 2.13 -29.99
CA LYS A 164 -19.20 1.90 -30.45
C LYS A 164 -19.46 0.41 -30.61
N GLY A 165 -20.71 0.05 -30.97
CA GLY A 165 -21.09 -1.36 -31.17
C GLY A 165 -20.22 -2.07 -32.21
N ASP A 166 -19.86 -1.39 -33.29
CA ASP A 166 -19.04 -1.96 -34.37
C ASP A 166 -17.56 -2.20 -33.97
N ASP A 167 -17.13 -1.62 -32.84
CA ASP A 167 -15.79 -1.85 -32.27
C ASP A 167 -15.69 -3.16 -31.48
N LEU A 168 -16.82 -3.86 -31.30
CA LEU A 168 -16.94 -5.07 -30.51
C LEU A 168 -17.28 -6.27 -31.41
N ALA A 169 -16.40 -7.27 -31.42
CA ALA A 169 -16.69 -8.57 -32.00
C ALA A 169 -16.74 -9.64 -30.91
N ILE A 170 -17.76 -10.49 -30.93
CA ILE A 170 -17.93 -11.58 -29.97
C ILE A 170 -18.19 -12.87 -30.73
N ASP A 171 -17.48 -13.92 -30.36
CA ASP A 171 -17.78 -15.29 -30.75
C ASP A 171 -17.76 -16.24 -29.54
N LYS A 172 -17.87 -17.55 -29.76
CA LYS A 172 -17.91 -18.55 -28.68
C LYS A 172 -16.58 -18.69 -27.93
N SER A 173 -15.49 -18.21 -28.50
CA SER A 173 -14.13 -18.39 -28.01
C SER A 173 -13.49 -17.11 -27.48
N ALA A 174 -13.93 -15.93 -27.94
CA ALA A 174 -13.33 -14.66 -27.53
C ALA A 174 -14.26 -13.45 -27.66
N VAL A 175 -13.93 -12.40 -26.91
CA VAL A 175 -14.38 -11.02 -27.10
C VAL A 175 -13.20 -10.21 -27.62
N LYS A 176 -13.42 -9.41 -28.67
CA LYS A 176 -12.40 -8.59 -29.32
C LYS A 176 -12.82 -7.14 -29.41
N LEU A 177 -11.86 -6.25 -29.19
CA LEU A 177 -12.03 -4.81 -29.29
C LEU A 177 -11.17 -4.27 -30.44
N SER A 178 -11.71 -3.37 -31.25
CA SER A 178 -11.00 -2.77 -32.40
C SER A 178 -9.82 -1.87 -32.00
N ASN A 179 -9.70 -1.53 -30.71
CA ASN A 179 -8.69 -0.62 -30.17
C ASN A 179 -7.29 -1.25 -29.98
N GLY A 180 -7.09 -2.50 -30.42
CA GLY A 180 -5.81 -3.20 -30.32
C GLY A 180 -5.50 -3.78 -28.94
N SER A 181 -6.46 -3.75 -28.01
CA SER A 181 -6.35 -4.49 -26.75
C SER A 181 -6.26 -6.00 -27.02
N PRO A 182 -5.58 -6.78 -26.16
CA PRO A 182 -5.55 -8.23 -26.28
C PRO A 182 -6.97 -8.82 -26.29
N ASP A 183 -7.20 -9.83 -27.14
CA ASP A 183 -8.45 -10.59 -27.17
C ASP A 183 -8.74 -11.19 -25.78
N ILE A 184 -9.98 -11.07 -25.32
CA ILE A 184 -10.45 -11.67 -24.06
C ILE A 184 -10.93 -13.08 -24.37
N SER A 185 -10.15 -14.09 -23.99
CA SER A 185 -10.51 -15.49 -24.17
C SER A 185 -11.72 -15.88 -23.31
N LEU A 186 -12.73 -16.49 -23.93
CA LEU A 186 -13.86 -17.14 -23.26
C LEU A 186 -13.60 -18.64 -23.01
N ASN A 187 -12.50 -19.17 -23.55
CA ASN A 187 -12.01 -20.50 -23.21
C ASN A 187 -11.37 -20.47 -21.83
N ILE A 188 -12.21 -20.57 -20.80
CA ILE A 188 -11.80 -20.62 -19.40
C ILE A 188 -11.70 -22.08 -18.91
N PRO A 189 -10.72 -22.40 -18.04
CA PRO A 189 -10.67 -23.71 -17.41
C PRO A 189 -11.96 -24.01 -16.64
N HIS A 190 -12.60 -25.14 -16.94
CA HIS A 190 -13.83 -25.56 -16.27
C HIS A 190 -13.51 -26.03 -14.85
N ARG A 191 -13.80 -25.19 -13.85
CA ARG A 191 -13.48 -25.48 -12.44
C ARG A 191 -14.32 -26.59 -11.81
N PHE A 192 -15.37 -27.04 -12.48
CA PHE A 192 -16.30 -28.08 -12.04
C PHE A 192 -16.32 -29.25 -13.01
N ALA A 193 -15.19 -29.53 -13.68
CA ALA A 193 -15.13 -30.58 -14.71
C ALA A 193 -15.46 -31.96 -14.12
N ASP A 194 -15.25 -32.13 -12.82
CA ASP A 194 -15.65 -33.29 -12.02
C ASP A 194 -17.16 -33.37 -11.72
N MET A 195 -17.92 -32.31 -11.99
CA MET A 195 -19.36 -32.19 -11.71
C MET A 195 -20.21 -32.06 -12.97
N CYS A 196 -19.62 -32.15 -14.17
CA CYS A 196 -20.29 -32.03 -15.46
C CYS A 196 -19.87 -33.17 -16.39
N GLU A 197 -20.79 -33.61 -17.27
CA GLU A 197 -20.51 -34.55 -18.36
C GLU A 197 -19.85 -33.88 -19.57
#